data_AF-A0A417T6L0-F1
#
_entry.id   AF-A0A417T6L0-F1
#
_cell.length_a   1.000
_cell.length_b   1.000
_cell.length_c   1.000
_cell.angle_alpha   90.00
_cell.angle_beta   90.00
_cell.angle_gamma   90.00
#
_symmetry.space_group_name_H-M   'P 1'
#
loop_
_entity.id
_entity.type
_entity.pdbx_description
1 polymer ?
#
loop_
_entity_poly.entity_id
_entity_poly.type
_entity_poly.pdbx_seq_one_letter_code
_entity_poly.pdbx_strand_id
1 'polypeptide(L)'
;MKLAEGVQTDQSFSNFTNENDDYATLIEMVSQAKKKIEYTKNVYTSELQGIPKRRKGYLNTLIVNGFFLILIVLFIAFFKATMASGGGIMFQAVETWIAVGVMIIALGYMIIRTIKSAIVYLMNTKPEILSVYIKRKGLKTLCDEDNYCRSVLKYMIQCEKAVSDIEKAMAAKTVDVPASEDIITKFNFDIPDFKFNAGRC
;
A
#
# COMPACT_ATOMS: atom_id res chain seq x y z
N MET A 1 -56.98 68.75 9.74
CA MET A 1 -56.29 69.01 11.02
C MET A 1 -55.54 67.73 11.41
N LYS A 2 -54.19 67.77 11.42
CA LYS A 2 -53.19 66.87 12.07
C LYS A 2 -53.12 65.38 11.62
N LEU A 3 -52.01 64.92 10.99
CA LEU A 3 -50.71 64.41 11.53
C LEU A 3 -50.89 63.09 12.33
N ALA A 4 -50.12 62.01 12.23
CA ALA A 4 -48.82 61.70 11.62
C ALA A 4 -48.57 60.16 11.61
N GLU A 5 -47.66 59.70 10.74
CA GLU A 5 -46.54 58.74 10.96
C GLU A 5 -46.71 57.25 11.34
N GLY A 6 -45.94 56.42 10.60
CA GLY A 6 -45.25 55.21 11.08
C GLY A 6 -46.01 53.89 10.85
N VAL A 7 -45.44 52.79 10.36
CA VAL A 7 -44.04 52.32 10.36
C VAL A 7 -43.87 51.28 9.24
N GLN A 8 -42.81 51.44 8.43
CA GLN A 8 -42.19 50.35 7.66
C GLN A 8 -41.34 49.51 8.61
N THR A 9 -41.46 48.18 8.55
CA THR A 9 -40.47 47.12 8.90
C THR A 9 -41.30 45.84 9.12
N ASP A 10 -41.11 44.71 8.43
CA ASP A 10 -39.94 43.84 8.52
C ASP A 10 -39.84 42.95 7.29
N GLN A 11 -38.82 43.16 6.45
CA GLN A 11 -38.38 42.19 5.44
C GLN A 11 -36.89 41.83 5.59
N SER A 12 -36.25 42.20 6.71
CA SER A 12 -34.81 42.01 6.92
C SER A 12 -34.43 40.89 7.91
N PHE A 13 -35.39 40.19 8.52
CA PHE A 13 -35.09 39.18 9.55
C PHE A 13 -35.05 37.73 9.08
N SER A 14 -35.35 37.42 7.81
CA SER A 14 -35.32 36.03 7.30
C SER A 14 -34.02 35.62 6.60
N ASN A 15 -33.15 36.57 6.23
CA ASN A 15 -31.88 36.26 5.55
C ASN A 15 -30.69 36.11 6.50
N PHE A 16 -30.78 36.65 7.72
CA PHE A 16 -29.69 36.58 8.71
C PHE A 16 -29.57 35.22 9.40
N THR A 17 -30.63 34.41 9.41
CA THR A 17 -30.62 33.07 10.00
C THR A 17 -30.03 32.03 9.04
N ASN A 18 -30.36 32.08 7.74
CA ASN A 18 -29.81 31.15 6.75
C ASN A 18 -28.29 31.33 6.54
N GLU A 19 -27.79 32.56 6.42
CA GLU A 19 -26.35 32.78 6.20
C GLU A 19 -25.48 32.31 7.38
N ASN A 20 -25.96 32.46 8.62
CA ASN A 20 -25.24 31.99 9.81
C ASN A 20 -25.27 30.47 9.96
N ASP A 21 -26.40 29.84 9.60
CA ASP A 21 -26.56 28.38 9.64
C ASP A 21 -25.73 27.71 8.52
N ASP A 22 -25.69 28.29 7.32
CA ASP A 22 -24.88 27.83 6.19
C ASP A 22 -23.38 27.98 6.50
N TYR A 23 -22.97 29.08 7.15
CA TYR A 23 -21.58 29.28 7.55
C TYR A 23 -21.15 28.30 8.66
N ALA A 24 -22.02 28.02 9.63
CA ALA A 24 -21.77 27.02 10.66
C ALA A 24 -21.64 25.61 10.08
N THR A 25 -22.50 25.29 9.11
CA THR A 25 -22.47 24.02 8.36
C THR A 25 -21.17 23.86 7.57
N LEU A 26 -20.73 24.91 6.86
CA LEU A 26 -19.45 24.90 6.15
C LEU A 26 -18.25 24.69 7.09
N ILE A 27 -18.24 25.32 8.27
CA ILE A 27 -17.20 25.11 9.29
C ILE A 27 -17.16 23.64 9.72
N GLU A 28 -18.33 23.02 9.96
CA GLU A 28 -18.41 21.62 10.32
C GLU A 28 -17.89 20.72 9.19
N MET A 29 -18.33 20.96 7.95
CA MET A 29 -17.89 20.21 6.77
C MET A 29 -16.38 20.30 6.55
N VAL A 30 -15.79 21.48 6.71
CA VAL A 30 -14.34 21.71 6.66
C VAL A 30 -13.62 20.91 7.76
N SER A 31 -14.14 20.96 8.99
CA SER A 31 -13.58 20.23 10.13
C SER A 31 -13.62 18.71 9.92
N GLN A 32 -14.75 18.19 9.42
CA GLN A 32 -14.90 16.77 9.10
C GLN A 32 -14.00 16.36 7.93
N ALA A 33 -13.91 17.17 6.88
CA ALA A 33 -13.04 16.93 5.73
C ALA A 33 -11.57 16.87 6.17
N LYS A 34 -11.10 17.80 7.01
CA LYS A 34 -9.74 17.75 7.59
C LYS A 34 -9.46 16.45 8.32
N LYS A 35 -10.35 16.05 9.22
CA LYS A 35 -10.20 14.79 9.97
C LYS A 35 -10.09 13.58 9.03
N LYS A 36 -10.95 13.51 8.01
CA LYS A 36 -10.93 12.43 7.01
C LYS A 36 -9.66 12.44 6.15
N ILE A 37 -9.20 13.62 5.71
CA ILE A 37 -7.96 13.78 4.95
C ILE A 37 -6.76 13.33 5.78
N GLU A 38 -6.66 13.78 7.04
CA GLU A 38 -5.56 13.44 7.94
C GLU A 38 -5.53 11.94 8.25
N TYR A 39 -6.69 11.36 8.56
CA TYR A 39 -6.81 9.91 8.78
C TYR A 39 -6.34 9.12 7.57
N THR A 40 -6.87 9.45 6.38
CA THR A 40 -6.53 8.77 5.12
C THR A 40 -5.04 8.91 4.81
N LYS A 41 -4.49 10.12 4.95
CA LYS A 41 -3.06 10.40 4.77
C LYS A 41 -2.20 9.55 5.69
N ASN A 42 -2.56 9.43 6.97
CA ASN A 42 -1.81 8.64 7.94
C ASN A 42 -1.86 7.13 7.61
N VAL A 43 -3.04 6.61 7.25
CA VAL A 43 -3.20 5.21 6.83
C VAL A 43 -2.32 4.90 5.63
N TYR A 44 -2.49 5.62 4.51
CA TYR A 44 -1.76 5.36 3.27
C TYR A 44 -0.26 5.67 3.37
N THR A 45 0.14 6.61 4.24
CA THR A 45 1.56 6.84 4.56
C THR A 45 2.15 5.65 5.32
N SER A 46 1.42 5.09 6.28
CA SER A 46 1.87 3.90 7.02
C SER A 46 2.00 2.67 6.12
N GLU A 47 1.05 2.48 5.19
CA GLU A 47 1.09 1.40 4.20
C GLU A 47 2.29 1.54 3.26
N LEU A 48 2.53 2.77 2.75
CA LEU A 48 3.68 3.10 1.90
C LEU A 48 5.01 2.84 2.62
N GLN A 49 5.12 3.19 3.91
CA GLN A 49 6.29 2.87 4.72
C GLN A 49 6.46 1.36 4.98
N GLY A 50 5.39 0.59 4.91
CA GLY A 50 5.40 -0.88 5.01
C GLY A 50 5.96 -1.58 3.77
N ILE A 51 5.88 -0.96 2.58
CA ILE A 51 6.35 -1.53 1.30
C ILE A 51 7.85 -1.89 1.31
N PRO A 52 8.79 -1.01 1.71
CA PRO A 52 10.21 -1.35 1.73
C PRO A 52 10.54 -2.48 2.71
N LYS A 53 9.85 -2.55 3.86
CA LYS A 53 9.99 -3.67 4.82
C LYS A 53 9.57 -4.99 4.18
N ARG A 54 8.43 -5.01 3.47
CA ARG A 54 7.95 -6.18 2.73
C ARG A 54 8.92 -6.60 1.62
N ARG A 55 9.45 -5.66 0.83
CA ARG A 55 10.49 -5.94 -0.18
C ARG A 55 11.76 -6.56 0.43
N LYS A 56 12.23 -6.02 1.55
CA LYS A 56 13.38 -6.57 2.29
C LYS A 56 13.10 -7.98 2.81
N GLY A 57 11.86 -8.26 3.24
CA GLY A 57 11.40 -9.59 3.63
C GLY A 57 11.58 -10.61 2.49
N TYR A 58 11.08 -10.30 1.29
CA TYR A 58 11.24 -11.18 0.12
C TYR A 58 12.71 -11.39 -0.27
N LEU A 59 13.52 -10.34 -0.22
CA LEU A 59 14.96 -10.44 -0.46
C LEU A 59 15.63 -11.36 0.57
N ASN A 60 15.30 -11.21 1.86
CA ASN A 60 15.86 -12.03 2.93
C ASN A 60 15.47 -13.50 2.76
N THR A 61 14.22 -13.80 2.40
CA THR A 61 13.79 -15.18 2.10
C THR A 61 14.56 -15.78 0.93
N LEU A 62 14.79 -15.00 -0.14
CA LEU A 62 15.60 -15.43 -1.28
C LEU A 62 17.06 -15.73 -0.86
N ILE A 63 17.68 -14.85 -0.07
CA ILE A 63 19.05 -15.02 0.43
C ILE A 63 19.16 -16.27 1.30
N VAL A 64 18.23 -16.47 2.23
CA VAL A 64 18.22 -17.63 3.13
C VAL A 64 18.09 -18.93 2.33
N ASN A 65 17.13 -19.00 1.39
CA ASN A 65 16.96 -20.18 0.53
C ASN A 65 18.21 -20.44 -0.33
N GLY A 66 18.82 -19.39 -0.88
CA GLY A 66 20.06 -19.49 -1.65
C GLY A 66 21.24 -19.99 -0.81
N PHE A 67 21.37 -19.52 0.44
CA PHE A 67 22.40 -19.99 1.37
C PHE A 67 22.23 -21.49 1.68
N PHE A 68 21.01 -21.94 1.98
CA PHE A 68 20.73 -23.36 2.19
C PHE A 68 21.02 -24.22 0.95
N LEU A 69 20.74 -23.70 -0.25
CA LEU A 69 21.07 -24.39 -1.49
C LEU A 69 22.58 -24.57 -1.64
N ILE A 70 23.37 -23.53 -1.37
CA ILE A 70 24.84 -23.59 -1.39
C ILE A 70 25.36 -24.61 -0.36
N LEU A 71 24.81 -24.60 0.86
CA LEU A 71 25.19 -25.56 1.90
C LEU A 71 24.95 -27.01 1.47
N ILE A 72 23.81 -27.31 0.83
CA ILE A 72 23.52 -28.66 0.33
C ILE A 72 24.51 -29.05 -0.78
N VAL A 73 24.83 -28.14 -1.70
CA VAL A 73 25.81 -28.42 -2.76
C VAL A 73 27.21 -28.68 -2.17
N LEU A 74 27.65 -27.89 -1.20
CA LEU A 74 28.90 -28.10 -0.49
C LEU A 74 28.92 -29.42 0.28
N PHE A 75 27.81 -29.76 0.94
CA PHE A 75 27.67 -31.03 1.65
C PHE A 75 27.75 -32.23 0.70
N ILE A 76 27.09 -32.17 -0.45
CA ILE A 76 27.18 -33.20 -1.50
C ILE A 76 28.61 -33.32 -2.03
N ALA A 77 29.29 -32.19 -2.27
CA ALA A 77 30.68 -32.19 -2.73
C ALA A 77 31.64 -32.80 -1.70
N PHE A 78 31.49 -32.42 -0.43
CA PHE A 78 32.23 -33.00 0.69
C PHE A 78 32.00 -34.51 0.78
N PHE A 79 30.74 -34.94 0.76
CA PHE A 79 30.38 -36.35 0.83
C PHE A 79 30.98 -37.18 -0.32
N LYS A 80 30.96 -36.65 -1.55
CA LYS A 80 31.62 -37.27 -2.70
C LYS A 80 33.14 -37.39 -2.51
N ALA A 81 33.79 -36.34 -1.99
CA ALA A 81 35.22 -36.35 -1.73
C ALA A 81 35.60 -37.39 -0.68
N THR A 82 34.82 -37.51 0.40
CA THR A 82 35.03 -38.51 1.46
C THR A 82 34.87 -39.95 0.96
N MET A 83 33.92 -40.20 0.04
CA MET A 83 33.80 -41.52 -0.60
C MET A 83 35.01 -41.85 -1.49
N ALA A 84 35.51 -40.86 -2.24
CA ALA A 84 36.62 -41.05 -3.17
C ALA A 84 37.97 -41.27 -2.47
N SER A 85 38.17 -40.73 -1.27
CA SER A 85 39.45 -40.78 -0.54
C SER A 85 39.69 -42.06 0.27
N GLY A 86 38.94 -43.15 0.04
CA GLY A 86 39.15 -44.43 0.71
C GLY A 86 38.45 -44.60 2.07
N GLY A 87 37.71 -43.60 2.56
CA GLY A 87 36.80 -43.75 3.71
C GLY A 87 35.55 -44.60 3.41
N GLY A 88 35.38 -45.02 2.16
CA GLY A 88 34.18 -45.66 1.61
C GLY A 88 33.86 -47.08 2.09
N ILE A 89 34.76 -47.75 2.82
CA ILE A 89 34.49 -49.10 3.36
C ILE A 89 33.39 -49.05 4.44
N MET A 90 33.27 -47.94 5.17
CA MET A 90 32.15 -47.70 6.10
C MET A 90 30.85 -47.26 5.40
N PHE A 91 30.90 -46.90 4.11
CA PHE A 91 29.77 -46.32 3.39
C PHE A 91 29.18 -47.22 2.29
N GLN A 92 29.49 -48.51 2.26
CA GLN A 92 28.86 -49.49 1.35
C GLN A 92 27.53 -50.08 1.87
N ALA A 93 27.07 -49.68 3.06
CA ALA A 93 25.79 -50.12 3.61
C ALA A 93 24.61 -49.58 2.79
N VAL A 94 23.50 -50.33 2.70
CA VAL A 94 22.26 -49.89 2.02
C VAL A 94 21.77 -48.52 2.53
N GLU A 95 22.04 -48.21 3.80
CA GLU A 95 21.70 -46.94 4.46
C GLU A 95 22.34 -45.70 3.79
N THR A 96 23.51 -45.84 3.19
CA THR A 96 24.20 -44.70 2.55
C THR A 96 23.63 -44.37 1.18
N TRP A 97 23.16 -45.37 0.43
CA TRP A 97 22.44 -45.17 -0.82
C TRP A 97 21.08 -44.51 -0.59
N ILE A 98 20.40 -44.85 0.51
CA ILE A 98 19.19 -44.15 0.96
C ILE A 98 19.52 -42.68 1.29
N ALA A 99 20.61 -42.42 2.03
CA ALA A 99 21.04 -41.06 2.33
C ALA A 99 21.36 -40.23 1.08
N VAL A 100 22.01 -40.82 0.06
CA VAL A 100 22.25 -40.18 -1.24
C VAL A 100 20.94 -39.85 -1.95
N GLY A 101 19.97 -40.79 -1.96
CA GLY A 101 18.64 -40.56 -2.53
C GLY A 101 17.91 -39.39 -1.88
N VAL A 102 17.92 -39.32 -0.54
CA VAL A 102 17.33 -38.20 0.22
C VAL A 102 18.03 -36.88 -0.10
N MET A 103 19.36 -36.86 -0.25
CA MET A 103 20.10 -35.65 -0.63
C MET A 103 19.73 -35.13 -2.02
N ILE A 104 19.54 -36.01 -3.00
CA ILE A 104 19.12 -35.62 -4.36
C ILE A 104 17.71 -35.01 -4.35
N ILE A 105 16.78 -35.62 -3.59
CA ILE A 105 15.42 -35.10 -3.43
C ILE A 105 15.45 -33.75 -2.72
N ALA A 106 16.24 -33.61 -1.66
CA ALA A 106 16.40 -32.35 -0.93
C ALA A 106 17.00 -31.24 -1.81
N LEU A 107 17.98 -31.57 -2.65
CA LEU A 107 18.56 -30.64 -3.62
C LEU A 107 17.50 -30.17 -4.64
N GLY A 108 16.76 -31.10 -5.24
CA GLY A 108 15.68 -30.77 -6.18
C GLY A 108 14.61 -29.88 -5.57
N TYR A 109 14.16 -30.22 -4.35
CA TYR A 109 13.21 -29.41 -3.59
C TYR A 109 13.74 -27.99 -3.33
N MET A 110 15.00 -27.86 -2.92
CA MET A 110 15.60 -26.56 -2.62
C MET A 110 15.83 -25.69 -3.85
N ILE A 111 16.13 -26.29 -5.01
CA ILE A 111 16.19 -25.59 -6.29
C ILE A 111 14.82 -25.00 -6.61
N ILE A 112 13.75 -25.81 -6.56
CA ILE A 112 12.37 -25.36 -6.85
C ILE A 112 11.97 -24.24 -5.87
N ARG A 113 12.25 -24.42 -4.57
CA ARG A 113 11.94 -23.43 -3.52
C ARG A 113 12.67 -22.10 -3.74
N THR A 114 13.94 -22.15 -4.13
CA THR A 114 14.76 -20.97 -4.42
C THR A 114 14.25 -20.23 -5.66
N ILE A 115 13.95 -20.97 -6.75
CA ILE A 115 13.34 -20.40 -7.96
C ILE A 115 12.00 -19.74 -7.63
N LYS A 116 11.15 -20.40 -6.85
CA LYS A 116 9.86 -19.82 -6.41
C LYS A 116 10.07 -18.52 -5.65
N SER A 117 10.99 -18.48 -4.69
CA SER A 117 11.30 -17.24 -3.97
C SER A 117 11.89 -16.14 -4.87
N ALA A 118 12.67 -16.51 -5.89
CA ALA A 118 13.23 -15.57 -6.87
C ALA A 118 12.14 -14.95 -7.74
N ILE A 119 11.18 -15.76 -8.20
CA ILE A 119 10.01 -15.30 -8.97
C ILE A 119 9.18 -14.31 -8.14
N VAL A 120 8.87 -14.64 -6.87
CA VAL A 120 8.14 -13.75 -5.96
C VAL A 120 8.91 -12.44 -5.74
N TYR A 121 10.22 -12.51 -5.53
CA TYR A 121 11.05 -11.31 -5.39
C TYR A 121 11.03 -10.44 -6.66
N LEU A 122 11.20 -11.04 -7.84
CA LEU A 122 11.23 -10.32 -9.11
C LEU A 122 9.88 -9.67 -9.43
N MET A 123 8.75 -10.36 -9.24
CA MET A 123 7.42 -9.77 -9.44
C MET A 123 7.18 -8.53 -8.57
N ASN A 124 7.77 -8.49 -7.38
CA ASN A 124 7.55 -7.43 -6.39
C ASN A 124 8.58 -6.29 -6.44
N THR A 125 9.69 -6.48 -7.15
CA THR A 125 10.77 -5.47 -7.25
C THR A 125 11.01 -4.98 -8.67
N LYS A 126 10.82 -5.84 -9.67
CA LYS A 126 11.01 -5.55 -11.10
C LYS A 126 9.90 -6.22 -11.94
N PRO A 127 8.65 -5.74 -11.82
CA PRO A 127 7.51 -6.35 -12.49
C PRO A 127 7.63 -6.35 -14.02
N GLU A 128 8.42 -5.43 -14.61
CA GLU A 128 8.66 -5.37 -16.05
C GLU A 128 9.21 -6.67 -16.64
N ILE A 129 10.11 -7.33 -15.89
CA ILE A 129 10.77 -8.58 -16.31
C ILE A 129 9.76 -9.73 -16.40
N LEU A 130 8.77 -9.75 -15.50
CA LEU A 130 7.71 -10.77 -15.46
C LEU A 130 6.35 -10.24 -15.93
N SER A 131 6.32 -9.14 -16.67
CA SER A 131 5.09 -8.44 -17.07
C SER A 131 4.09 -9.37 -17.77
N VAL A 132 4.56 -10.24 -18.66
CA VAL A 132 3.74 -11.26 -19.35
C VAL A 132 3.14 -12.27 -18.36
N TYR A 133 3.93 -12.74 -17.39
CA TYR A 133 3.47 -13.70 -16.38
C TYR A 133 2.46 -13.06 -15.42
N ILE A 134 2.76 -11.85 -14.94
CA ILE A 134 1.91 -11.05 -14.06
C ILE A 134 0.55 -10.79 -14.73
N LYS A 135 0.55 -10.36 -15.99
CA LYS A 135 -0.67 -10.07 -16.76
C LYS A 135 -1.50 -11.33 -17.00
N ARG A 136 -0.89 -12.45 -17.35
CA ARG A 136 -1.60 -13.73 -17.56
C ARG A 136 -2.25 -14.26 -16.28
N LYS A 137 -1.63 -14.02 -15.12
CA LYS A 137 -2.12 -14.50 -13.82
C LYS A 137 -2.96 -13.48 -13.05
N GLY A 138 -3.16 -12.27 -13.58
CA GLY A 138 -3.92 -11.22 -12.91
C GLY A 138 -3.30 -10.80 -11.57
N LEU A 139 -1.96 -10.78 -11.50
CA LEU A 139 -1.25 -10.48 -10.25
C LEU A 139 -1.12 -8.97 -10.03
N LYS A 140 -1.41 -8.54 -8.81
CA LYS A 140 -1.23 -7.20 -8.26
C LYS A 140 0.02 -7.21 -7.38
N THR A 141 1.00 -6.41 -7.78
CA THR A 141 2.35 -6.40 -7.21
C THR A 141 2.54 -5.32 -6.15
N LEU A 142 3.65 -5.38 -5.41
CA LEU A 142 4.07 -4.31 -4.50
C LEU A 142 4.36 -2.98 -5.22
N CYS A 143 4.67 -3.01 -6.52
CA CYS A 143 4.82 -1.78 -7.30
C CYS A 143 3.46 -1.14 -7.61
N ASP A 144 2.44 -1.95 -7.87
CA ASP A 144 1.07 -1.46 -8.08
C ASP A 144 0.50 -0.88 -6.79
N GLU A 145 0.81 -1.51 -5.64
CA GLU A 145 0.47 -1.00 -4.31
C GLU A 145 1.16 0.34 -4.02
N ASP A 146 2.47 0.46 -4.32
CA ASP A 146 3.22 1.73 -4.15
C ASP A 146 2.62 2.86 -4.99
N ASN A 147 2.32 2.58 -6.26
CA ASN A 147 1.68 3.54 -7.16
C ASN A 147 0.28 3.92 -6.66
N TYR A 148 -0.49 2.96 -6.16
CA TYR A 148 -1.81 3.19 -5.60
C TYR A 148 -1.75 4.10 -4.38
N CYS A 149 -0.96 3.77 -3.36
CA CYS A 149 -0.80 4.58 -2.16
C CYS A 149 -0.32 6.01 -2.51
N ARG A 150 0.62 6.16 -3.46
CA ARG A 150 1.08 7.49 -3.93
C ARG A 150 -0.03 8.28 -4.62
N SER A 151 -0.86 7.64 -5.43
CA SER A 151 -1.97 8.31 -6.13
C SER A 151 -3.02 8.82 -5.14
N VAL A 152 -3.36 8.01 -4.14
CA VAL A 152 -4.27 8.37 -3.06
C VAL A 152 -3.69 9.52 -2.24
N LEU A 153 -2.41 9.43 -1.86
CA LEU A 153 -1.75 10.48 -1.09
C LEU A 153 -1.71 11.82 -1.86
N LYS A 154 -1.45 11.77 -3.18
CA LYS A 154 -1.49 12.95 -4.05
C LYS A 154 -2.88 13.57 -4.10
N TYR A 155 -3.93 12.75 -4.18
CA TYR A 155 -5.31 13.21 -4.13
C TYR A 155 -5.65 13.85 -2.77
N MET A 156 -5.24 13.24 -1.65
CA MET A 156 -5.42 13.80 -0.31
C MET A 156 -4.73 15.16 -0.13
N ILE A 157 -3.54 15.35 -0.71
CA ILE A 157 -2.84 16.66 -0.69
C ILE A 157 -3.62 17.72 -1.49
N GLN A 158 -4.27 17.34 -2.59
CA GLN A 158 -5.12 18.26 -3.36
C GLN A 158 -6.36 18.66 -2.56
N CYS A 159 -7.01 17.70 -1.88
CA CYS A 159 -8.12 17.99 -0.97
C CYS A 159 -7.67 18.89 0.20
N GLU A 160 -6.51 18.62 0.81
CA GLU A 160 -5.93 19.43 1.90
C GLU A 160 -5.73 20.89 1.46
N LYS A 161 -5.21 21.10 0.25
CA LYS A 161 -5.04 22.43 -0.32
C LYS A 161 -6.38 23.14 -0.53
N ALA A 162 -7.36 22.47 -1.14
CA ALA A 162 -8.69 23.04 -1.37
C ALA A 162 -9.37 23.43 -0.04
N VAL A 163 -9.27 22.60 0.99
CA VAL A 163 -9.80 22.90 2.33
C VAL A 163 -9.06 24.09 2.96
N SER A 164 -7.73 24.17 2.82
CA SER A 164 -6.96 25.30 3.33
C SER A 164 -7.31 26.61 2.61
N ASP A 165 -7.59 26.56 1.31
CA ASP A 165 -7.99 27.74 0.53
C ASP A 165 -9.40 28.22 0.95
N ILE A 166 -10.34 27.29 1.22
CA ILE A 166 -11.66 27.61 1.79
C ILE A 166 -11.52 28.25 3.18
N GLU A 167 -10.66 27.72 4.05
CA GLU A 167 -10.43 28.32 5.37
C GLU A 167 -9.86 29.73 5.33
N LYS A 168 -8.95 30.01 4.39
CA LYS A 168 -8.44 31.36 4.18
C LYS A 168 -9.53 32.29 3.71
N ALA A 169 -10.39 31.84 2.79
CA ALA A 169 -11.53 32.62 2.31
C ALA A 169 -12.56 32.89 3.43
N MET A 170 -12.80 31.90 4.31
CA MET A 170 -13.62 32.07 5.51
C MET A 170 -13.02 33.12 6.45
N ALA A 171 -11.72 33.02 6.75
CA ALA A 171 -11.03 33.99 7.60
C ALA A 171 -11.05 35.42 7.03
N ALA A 172 -11.01 35.55 5.70
CA ALA A 172 -11.09 36.82 4.99
C ALA A 172 -12.54 37.33 4.80
N LYS A 173 -13.56 36.56 5.19
CA LYS A 173 -14.98 36.83 4.91
C LYS A 173 -15.30 37.02 3.42
N THR A 174 -14.55 36.36 2.55
CA THR A 174 -14.75 36.40 1.08
C THR A 174 -15.17 35.04 0.54
N VAL A 175 -15.63 34.13 1.40
CA VAL A 175 -16.01 32.78 1.02
C VAL A 175 -17.36 32.78 0.30
N ASP A 176 -17.41 32.07 -0.82
CA ASP A 176 -18.67 31.67 -1.44
C ASP A 176 -19.07 30.32 -0.80
N VAL A 177 -20.06 30.37 0.10
CA VAL A 177 -20.48 29.21 0.89
C VAL A 177 -21.02 28.08 -0.01
N PRO A 178 -22.00 28.31 -0.92
CA PRO A 178 -22.47 27.28 -1.84
C PRO A 178 -21.36 26.65 -2.70
N ALA A 179 -20.44 27.46 -3.23
CA ALA A 179 -19.35 26.92 -4.04
C ALA A 179 -18.36 26.08 -3.21
N SER A 180 -18.13 26.46 -1.95
CA SER A 180 -17.22 25.76 -1.04
C SER A 180 -17.81 24.42 -0.57
N GLU A 181 -19.11 24.37 -0.30
CA GLU A 181 -19.82 23.12 0.02
C GLU A 181 -19.82 22.14 -1.16
N ASP A 182 -20.04 22.61 -2.38
CA ASP A 182 -19.98 21.81 -3.61
C ASP A 182 -18.58 21.21 -3.83
N ILE A 183 -17.52 21.95 -3.52
CA ILE A 183 -16.14 21.43 -3.57
C ILE A 183 -15.95 20.30 -2.54
N ILE A 184 -16.39 20.49 -1.29
CA ILE A 184 -16.18 19.51 -0.21
C ILE A 184 -17.00 18.24 -0.45
N THR A 185 -18.24 18.36 -0.92
CA THR A 185 -19.11 17.21 -1.24
C THR A 185 -18.58 16.37 -2.41
N LYS A 186 -17.79 16.96 -3.31
CA LYS A 186 -17.10 16.25 -4.40
C LYS A 186 -15.87 15.48 -3.95
N PHE A 187 -15.42 15.62 -2.71
CA PHE A 187 -14.31 14.82 -2.19
C PHE A 187 -14.73 13.36 -2.04
N ASN A 188 -14.04 12.48 -2.77
CA ASN A 188 -14.24 11.05 -2.67
C ASN A 188 -13.34 10.46 -1.59
N PHE A 189 -13.91 10.26 -0.40
CA PHE A 189 -13.23 9.61 0.72
C PHE A 189 -13.42 8.08 0.75
N ASP A 190 -14.32 7.54 -0.08
CA ASP A 190 -14.56 6.10 -0.21
C ASP A 190 -13.53 5.47 -1.16
N ILE A 191 -12.30 5.38 -0.66
CA ILE A 191 -11.17 4.84 -1.40
C ILE A 191 -11.14 3.31 -1.23
N PRO A 192 -11.25 2.52 -2.31
CA PRO A 192 -11.31 1.07 -2.21
C PRO A 192 -9.99 0.47 -1.70
N ASP A 193 -10.07 -0.62 -0.94
CA ASP A 193 -8.86 -1.29 -0.46
C ASP A 193 -8.05 -1.94 -1.60
N PHE A 194 -6.72 -1.74 -1.56
CA PHE A 194 -5.84 -2.43 -2.48
C PHE A 194 -5.62 -3.88 -2.08
N LYS A 195 -6.07 -4.82 -2.92
CA LYS A 195 -5.90 -6.27 -2.69
C LYS A 195 -4.61 -6.79 -3.32
N PHE A 196 -3.53 -6.84 -2.55
CA PHE A 196 -2.27 -7.49 -2.95
C PHE A 196 -2.44 -9.03 -3.08
N ASN A 197 -1.95 -9.63 -4.18
CA ASN A 197 -2.04 -11.08 -4.39
C ASN A 197 -0.74 -11.74 -4.93
N ALA A 198 0.29 -10.97 -5.32
CA ALA A 198 1.52 -11.50 -5.91
C ALA A 198 2.41 -12.32 -4.96
N GLY A 199 2.09 -12.36 -3.65
CA GLY A 199 2.80 -13.16 -2.64
C GLY A 199 2.13 -14.50 -2.28
N ARG A 200 0.98 -14.85 -2.89
CA ARG A 200 0.25 -16.11 -2.63
C ARG A 200 0.50 -17.20 -3.67
N CYS A 201 1.34 -16.93 -4.67
CA CYS A 201 1.70 -17.86 -5.74
C CYS A 201 2.68 -18.94 -5.25
#